data_AF-A0A963P8G2-F1
#
_entry.id   AF-A0A963P8G2-F1
#
_cell.length_a   1.000
_cell.length_b   1.000
_cell.length_c   1.000
_cell.angle_alpha   90.00
_cell.angle_beta   90.00
_cell.angle_gamma   90.00
#
_symmetry.space_group_name_H-M   'P 1'
#
loop_
_entity.id
_entity.type
_entity.pdbx_description
1 polymer ?
#
loop_
_entity_poly.entity_id
_entity_poly.type
_entity_poly.pdbx_seq_one_letter_code
_entity_poly.pdbx_strand_id
1 'polypeptide(L)'
;QQLNRWPRDGAEDFPAKLYRFAAYVTPAFRAELLRDMDRRGRMGELTGRVRALYEAPGAQYDDSRVQAVGPNAWTVTIEAVIEETVAGLPVKHTRIRYPLRVVRYDVDRELNPWGMAIDGFAAPGPSRVEEPAKEAS
;
A
#
# COMPACT_ATOMS: atom_id res chain seq x y z
N GLN A 1 -6.04 -2.16 0.11
CA GLN A 1 -4.65 -2.62 -0.17
C GLN A 1 -4.17 -3.49 1.00
N GLN A 2 -3.61 -4.69 0.76
CA GLN A 2 -3.36 -5.68 1.83
C GLN A 2 -1.91 -5.72 2.32
N LEU A 3 -0.97 -5.24 1.52
CA LEU A 3 0.46 -5.27 1.80
C LEU A 3 0.83 -4.41 3.02
N ASN A 4 0.21 -3.25 3.18
CA ASN A 4 0.48 -2.31 4.29
C ASN A 4 -0.55 -2.44 5.44
N ARG A 5 -1.16 -3.61 5.61
CA ARG A 5 -2.10 -3.90 6.70
C ARG A 5 -1.44 -4.84 7.71
N TRP A 6 -1.29 -4.38 8.96
CA TRP A 6 -0.62 -5.09 10.05
C TRP A 6 -1.61 -5.28 11.22
N PRO A 7 -2.48 -6.29 11.18
CA PRO A 7 -3.57 -6.44 12.15
C PRO A 7 -3.13 -6.80 13.57
N ARG A 8 -1.90 -7.28 13.79
CA ARG A 8 -1.40 -7.74 15.09
C ARG A 8 -0.13 -7.00 15.50
N ASP A 9 0.90 -7.04 14.66
CA ASP A 9 2.19 -6.41 14.95
C ASP A 9 2.94 -6.17 13.63
N GLY A 10 3.39 -4.93 13.40
CA GLY A 10 4.14 -4.56 12.20
C GLY A 10 5.42 -5.37 11.98
N ALA A 11 6.08 -5.81 13.05
CA ALA A 11 7.30 -6.60 12.98
C ALA A 11 7.04 -8.05 12.53
N GLU A 12 5.84 -8.59 12.78
CA GLU A 12 5.44 -9.93 12.32
C GLU A 12 4.70 -9.88 10.98
N ASP A 13 3.74 -8.96 10.86
CA ASP A 13 2.80 -8.96 9.75
C ASP A 13 3.46 -8.44 8.48
N PHE A 14 4.36 -7.46 8.55
CA PHE A 14 5.00 -6.91 7.36
C PHE A 14 5.81 -7.98 6.58
N PRO A 15 6.74 -8.73 7.19
CA PRO A 15 7.46 -9.79 6.47
C PRO A 15 6.51 -10.90 5.97
N ALA A 16 5.51 -11.28 6.76
CA ALA A 16 4.52 -12.29 6.35
C ALA A 16 3.72 -11.85 5.11
N LYS A 17 3.33 -10.56 5.03
CA LYS A 17 2.65 -9.99 3.86
C LYS A 17 3.59 -9.94 2.66
N LEU A 18 4.85 -9.52 2.84
CA LEU A 18 5.83 -9.50 1.74
C LEU A 18 6.07 -10.89 1.15
N TYR A 19 6.11 -11.93 1.99
CA TYR A 19 6.17 -13.31 1.52
C TYR A 19 4.91 -13.71 0.76
N ARG A 20 3.73 -13.49 1.36
CA ARG A 20 2.44 -13.89 0.77
C ARG A 20 2.14 -13.21 -0.56
N PHE A 21 2.56 -11.96 -0.74
CA PHE A 21 2.27 -11.17 -1.94
C PHE A 21 3.46 -11.09 -2.91
N ALA A 22 4.49 -11.93 -2.74
CA ALA A 22 5.70 -11.89 -3.54
C ALA A 22 5.44 -12.03 -5.06
N ALA A 23 4.41 -12.78 -5.47
CA ALA A 23 4.04 -12.95 -6.88
C ALA A 23 3.32 -11.72 -7.49
N TYR A 24 2.91 -10.76 -6.65
CA TYR A 24 2.16 -9.55 -7.05
C TYR A 24 2.97 -8.27 -6.95
N VAL A 25 4.26 -8.37 -6.62
CA VAL A 25 5.21 -7.26 -6.60
C VAL A 25 6.43 -7.63 -7.43
N THR A 26 7.03 -6.66 -8.11
CA THR A 26 8.27 -6.93 -8.84
C THR A 26 9.42 -7.16 -7.86
N PRO A 27 10.50 -7.86 -8.28
CA PRO A 27 11.67 -8.06 -7.42
C PRO A 27 12.30 -6.75 -6.95
N ALA A 28 12.32 -5.73 -7.82
CA ALA A 28 12.83 -4.40 -7.51
C ALA A 28 12.01 -3.74 -6.39
N PHE A 29 10.68 -3.72 -6.52
CA PHE A 29 9.82 -3.12 -5.51
C PHE A 29 9.81 -3.93 -4.21
N ARG A 30 9.89 -5.26 -4.29
CA ARG A 30 10.08 -6.12 -3.11
C ARG A 30 11.34 -5.74 -2.34
N ALA A 31 12.45 -5.49 -3.03
CA ALA A 31 13.69 -5.06 -2.40
C ALA A 31 13.55 -3.67 -1.73
N GLU A 32 12.79 -2.75 -2.32
CA GLU A 32 12.46 -1.47 -1.69
C GLU A 32 11.64 -1.64 -0.41
N LEU A 33 10.64 -2.51 -0.44
CA LEU A 33 9.79 -2.79 0.72
C LEU A 33 10.58 -3.46 1.85
N LEU A 34 11.53 -4.35 1.53
CA LEU A 34 12.44 -4.93 2.52
C LEU A 34 13.33 -3.85 3.15
N ARG A 35 13.88 -2.93 2.35
CA ARG A 35 14.65 -1.80 2.89
C ARG A 35 13.80 -0.87 3.76
N ASP A 36 12.55 -0.63 3.38
CA ASP A 36 11.60 0.14 4.20
C ASP A 36 11.31 -0.57 5.53
N MET A 37 11.03 -1.87 5.49
CA MET A 37 10.83 -2.71 6.67
C MET A 37 12.03 -2.64 7.62
N ASP A 38 13.24 -2.86 7.11
CA ASP A 38 14.47 -2.84 7.92
C ASP A 38 14.71 -1.46 8.54
N ARG A 39 14.48 -0.38 7.78
CA ARG A 39 14.59 0.99 8.29
C ARG A 39 13.60 1.24 9.42
N ARG A 40 12.32 0.92 9.22
CA ARG A 40 11.27 1.09 10.24
C ARG A 40 11.54 0.25 11.48
N GLY A 41 12.02 -0.99 11.30
CA GLY A 41 12.41 -1.87 12.39
C GLY A 41 13.51 -1.25 13.26
N ARG A 42 14.58 -0.73 12.64
CA ARG A 42 15.66 -0.02 13.37
C ARG A 42 15.20 1.24 14.09
N MET A 43 14.16 1.90 13.59
CA MET A 43 13.57 3.09 14.22
C MET A 43 12.52 2.76 15.29
N GLY A 44 12.24 1.48 15.56
CA GLY A 44 11.19 1.07 16.50
C GLY A 44 9.77 1.38 15.99
N GLU A 45 9.60 1.58 14.69
CA GLU A 45 8.31 1.93 14.09
C GLU A 45 7.41 0.72 13.78
N LEU A 46 7.88 -0.51 14.02
CA LEU A 46 7.11 -1.73 13.69
C LEU A 46 6.57 -2.46 14.91
N THR A 47 7.40 -2.65 15.94
CA THR A 47 7.06 -3.43 17.13
C THR A 47 5.87 -2.83 17.86
N GLY A 48 4.85 -3.66 18.15
CA GLY A 48 3.63 -3.26 18.82
C GLY A 48 2.72 -2.35 18.00
N ARG A 49 3.06 -2.07 16.72
CA ARG A 49 2.24 -1.24 15.84
C ARG A 49 1.20 -2.09 15.12
N VAL A 50 -0.06 -1.77 15.35
CA VAL A 50 -1.18 -2.26 14.54
C VAL A 50 -1.51 -1.21 13.49
N ARG A 51 -1.76 -1.65 12.26
CA ARG A 51 -2.13 -0.80 11.14
C ARG A 51 -3.33 -1.36 10.40
N ALA A 52 -4.45 -0.64 10.46
CA ALA A 52 -5.57 -0.84 9.58
C ALA A 52 -5.39 -0.01 8.29
N LEU A 53 -5.82 -0.59 7.18
CA LEU A 53 -5.87 0.08 5.90
C LEU A 53 -7.13 -0.35 5.17
N TYR A 54 -8.00 0.61 4.88
CA TYR A 54 -9.25 0.38 4.17
C TYR A 54 -9.47 1.49 3.15
N GLU A 55 -10.30 1.20 2.16
CA GLU A 55 -10.65 2.14 1.10
C GLU A 55 -11.31 3.39 1.70
N ALA A 56 -10.91 4.58 1.24
CA ALA A 56 -11.46 5.81 1.77
C ALA A 56 -12.93 5.99 1.32
N PRO A 57 -13.78 6.68 2.10
CA PRO A 57 -15.12 7.01 1.65
C PRO A 57 -15.11 7.80 0.34
N GLY A 58 -15.97 7.41 -0.61
CA GLY A 58 -15.99 7.98 -1.96
C GLY A 58 -14.81 7.55 -2.83
N ALA A 59 -14.01 6.57 -2.39
CA ALA A 59 -12.87 6.07 -3.14
C ALA A 59 -13.15 4.89 -4.05
N GLN A 60 -14.41 4.69 -4.48
CA GLN A 60 -14.77 3.59 -5.36
C GLN A 60 -13.94 3.58 -6.66
N TYR A 61 -13.90 2.41 -7.30
CA TYR A 61 -13.34 2.27 -8.63
C TYR A 61 -13.97 3.28 -9.60
N ASP A 62 -13.10 3.96 -10.35
CA ASP A 62 -13.44 4.84 -11.45
C ASP A 62 -12.32 4.74 -12.49
N ASP A 63 -12.67 4.68 -13.78
CA ASP A 63 -11.71 4.52 -14.87
C ASP A 63 -10.66 5.64 -14.88
N SER A 64 -11.02 6.85 -14.42
CA SER A 64 -10.08 7.98 -14.30
C SER A 64 -8.92 7.72 -13.34
N ARG A 65 -9.00 6.70 -12.49
CA ARG A 65 -7.96 6.31 -11.54
C ARG A 65 -6.90 5.39 -12.13
N VAL A 66 -7.10 4.94 -13.37
CA VAL A 66 -6.16 4.10 -14.09
C VAL A 66 -5.66 4.85 -15.32
N GLN A 67 -4.38 5.20 -15.31
CA GLN A 67 -3.73 5.88 -16.43
C GLN A 67 -2.70 4.96 -17.07
N ALA A 68 -2.84 4.66 -18.36
CA ALA A 68 -1.78 4.02 -19.12
C ALA A 68 -0.59 4.98 -19.26
N VAL A 69 0.61 4.53 -18.86
CA VAL A 69 1.86 5.29 -18.97
C VAL A 69 2.86 4.62 -19.92
N GLY A 70 2.46 3.50 -20.53
CA GLY A 70 3.20 2.75 -21.54
C GLY A 70 2.42 1.52 -21.99
N PRO A 71 2.96 0.74 -22.94
CA PRO A 71 2.24 -0.40 -23.53
C PRO A 71 1.95 -1.54 -22.54
N ASN A 72 2.70 -1.62 -21.45
CA ASN A 72 2.59 -2.66 -20.42
C ASN A 72 2.68 -2.07 -19.01
N ALA A 73 2.32 -0.79 -18.85
CA ALA A 73 2.47 -0.07 -17.59
C ALA A 73 1.35 0.94 -17.36
N TRP A 74 0.86 0.97 -16.12
CA TRP A 74 -0.22 1.81 -15.67
C TRP A 74 0.12 2.48 -14.35
N THR A 75 -0.41 3.68 -14.14
CA THR A 75 -0.55 4.28 -12.82
C THR A 75 -1.96 4.01 -12.32
N VAL A 76 -2.07 3.35 -11.17
CA VAL A 76 -3.34 3.07 -10.49
C VAL A 76 -3.39 3.86 -9.19
N THR A 77 -4.38 4.75 -9.07
CA THR A 77 -4.53 5.60 -7.89
C THR A 77 -5.53 4.99 -6.91
N ILE A 78 -5.05 4.71 -5.69
CA ILE A 78 -5.88 4.22 -4.58
C ILE A 78 -5.91 5.27 -3.49
N GLU A 79 -7.09 5.67 -3.03
CA GLU A 79 -7.22 6.44 -1.79
C GLU A 79 -7.68 5.53 -0.66
N ALA A 80 -6.95 5.58 0.45
CA ALA A 80 -7.17 4.71 1.59
C ALA A 80 -7.08 5.52 2.89
N VAL A 81 -7.80 5.09 3.91
CA VAL A 81 -7.62 5.58 5.29
C VAL A 81 -6.67 4.62 6.00
N ILE A 82 -5.68 5.21 6.67
CA ILE A 82 -4.74 4.52 7.55
C ILE A 82 -5.09 4.87 8.98
N GLU A 83 -5.30 3.83 9.77
CA GLU A 83 -5.34 3.93 11.23
C GLU A 83 -4.18 3.15 11.80
N GLU A 84 -3.42 3.77 12.71
CA GLU A 84 -2.35 3.09 13.43
C GLU A 84 -2.54 3.25 14.93
N THR A 85 -2.32 2.15 15.66
CA THR A 85 -2.27 2.14 17.11
C THR A 85 -0.96 1.53 17.61
N VAL A 86 -0.51 1.95 18.78
CA VAL A 86 0.62 1.36 19.50
C VAL A 86 0.16 1.07 20.92
N ALA A 87 0.25 -0.18 21.36
CA ALA A 87 -0.27 -0.63 22.66
C ALA A 87 -1.75 -0.22 22.90
N GLY A 88 -2.57 -0.23 21.84
CA GLY A 88 -3.98 0.15 21.89
C GLY A 88 -4.26 1.66 21.83
N LEU A 89 -3.23 2.51 21.91
CA LEU A 89 -3.40 3.97 21.80
C LEU A 89 -3.35 4.40 20.33
N PRO A 90 -4.32 5.20 19.84
CA PRO A 90 -4.30 5.71 18.48
C PRO A 90 -3.17 6.73 18.30
N VAL A 91 -2.35 6.50 17.28
CA VAL A 91 -1.21 7.39 16.95
C VAL A 91 -1.34 8.02 15.56
N LYS A 92 -2.26 7.51 14.74
CA LYS A 92 -2.47 8.02 13.38
C LYS A 92 -3.87 7.68 12.89
N HIS A 93 -4.52 8.66 12.28
CA HIS A 93 -5.71 8.52 11.46
C HIS A 93 -5.55 9.47 10.28
N THR A 94 -5.43 8.97 9.06
CA THR A 94 -5.18 9.84 7.90
C THR A 94 -5.62 9.21 6.59
N ARG A 95 -6.19 10.01 5.69
CA ARG A 95 -6.44 9.65 4.31
C ARG A 95 -5.16 9.82 3.49
N ILE A 96 -4.77 8.80 2.74
CA ILE A 96 -3.59 8.78 1.87
C ILE A 96 -3.98 8.35 0.47
N ARG A 97 -3.41 9.04 -0.51
CA ARG A 97 -3.42 8.68 -1.92
C ARG A 97 -2.15 7.89 -2.24
N TYR A 98 -2.34 6.72 -2.82
CA TYR A 98 -1.31 5.81 -3.29
C TYR A 98 -1.32 5.76 -4.81
N PRO A 99 -0.41 6.48 -5.49
CA PRO A 99 -0.17 6.29 -6.90
C PRO A 99 0.71 5.03 -7.08
N LEU A 100 0.11 3.90 -7.43
CA LEU A 100 0.82 2.65 -7.66
C LEU A 100 1.23 2.54 -9.12
N ARG A 101 2.49 2.21 -9.39
CA ARG A 101 2.92 1.79 -10.72
C ARG A 101 2.64 0.30 -10.84
N VAL A 102 1.85 -0.09 -11.83
CA VAL A 102 1.51 -1.48 -12.15
C VAL A 102 2.06 -1.81 -13.51
N VAL A 103 2.66 -2.99 -13.66
CA VAL A 103 3.24 -3.46 -14.93
C VAL A 103 2.70 -4.83 -15.29
N ARG A 104 2.70 -5.16 -16.58
CA ARG A 104 2.55 -6.56 -17.03
C ARG A 104 3.71 -7.36 -16.43
N TYR A 105 3.39 -8.48 -15.80
CA TYR A 105 4.36 -9.30 -15.10
C TYR A 105 4.11 -10.76 -15.42
N ASP A 106 5.00 -11.32 -16.24
CA ASP A 106 4.88 -12.69 -16.74
C ASP A 106 5.48 -13.65 -15.71
N VAL A 107 4.61 -14.22 -14.88
CA VAL A 107 4.92 -15.26 -13.91
C VAL A 107 3.87 -16.35 -14.01
N ASP A 108 4.14 -17.48 -13.37
CA ASP A 108 3.20 -18.58 -13.29
C ASP A 108 1.80 -18.09 -12.89
N ARG A 109 0.82 -18.42 -13.73
CA ARG A 109 -0.57 -18.00 -13.55
C ARG A 109 -1.24 -18.67 -12.36
N GLU A 110 -0.73 -19.81 -11.90
CA GLU A 110 -1.19 -20.42 -10.65
C GLU A 110 -0.83 -19.54 -9.43
N LEU A 111 0.29 -18.82 -9.51
CA LEU A 111 0.75 -17.91 -8.45
C LEU A 111 0.17 -16.50 -8.60
N ASN A 112 0.05 -16.01 -9.84
CA ASN A 112 -0.53 -14.72 -10.16
C ASN A 112 -1.40 -14.82 -11.42
N PRO A 113 -2.72 -15.04 -11.27
CA PRO A 113 -3.63 -15.24 -12.40
C PRO A 113 -3.84 -13.98 -13.23
N TRP A 114 -3.50 -12.80 -12.70
CA TRP A 114 -3.70 -11.52 -13.38
C TRP A 114 -2.55 -11.15 -14.32
N GLY A 115 -1.37 -11.75 -14.18
CA GLY A 115 -0.20 -11.41 -15.00
C GLY A 115 0.22 -9.94 -14.84
N MET A 116 -0.01 -9.36 -13.65
CA MET A 116 0.32 -7.97 -13.32
C MET A 116 0.97 -7.89 -11.94
N ALA A 117 1.90 -6.96 -11.78
CA ALA A 117 2.54 -6.71 -10.50
C ALA A 117 2.69 -5.22 -10.21
N ILE A 118 2.73 -4.89 -8.92
CA ILE A 118 3.08 -3.55 -8.45
C ILE A 118 4.60 -3.39 -8.55
N ASP A 119 5.03 -2.38 -9.29
CA ASP A 119 6.43 -2.03 -9.58
C ASP A 119 6.84 -0.71 -8.94
N GLY A 120 6.31 -0.45 -7.75
CA GLY A 120 6.60 0.76 -6.98
C GLY A 120 5.48 1.78 -6.93
N PHE A 121 5.85 2.97 -6.47
CA PHE A 121 4.98 4.13 -6.48
C PHE A 121 5.29 4.98 -7.72
N ALA A 122 4.25 5.40 -8.44
CA ALA A 122 4.41 6.41 -9.48
C ALA A 122 4.66 7.79 -8.82
N ALA A 123 5.35 8.68 -9.52
CA ALA A 123 5.58 10.05 -9.03
C ALA A 123 4.24 10.77 -8.79
N PRO A 124 4.10 11.57 -7.71
CA PRO A 124 5.13 11.97 -6.74
C PRO A 124 5.33 10.99 -5.57
N GLY A 125 4.64 9.85 -5.57
CA GLY A 125 4.60 8.89 -4.46
C GLY A 125 3.40 9.12 -3.53
N PRO A 126 3.31 8.34 -2.44
CA PRO A 126 2.18 8.42 -1.51
C PRO A 126 2.08 9.80 -0.85
N SER A 127 0.89 10.38 -0.83
CA SER A 127 0.64 11.70 -0.26
C SER A 127 -0.61 11.73 0.60
N ARG A 128 -0.63 12.60 1.62
CA ARG A 128 -1.83 12.84 2.42
C ARG A 128 -2.87 13.55 1.56
N VAL A 129 -4.12 13.15 1.74
CA VAL A 129 -5.28 13.84 1.18
C VAL A 129 -5.93 14.59 2.32
N GLU A 130 -6.14 15.90 2.14
CA GLU A 130 -6.94 16.67 3.07
C GLU A 130 -8.37 16.15 3.02
N GLU A 131 -8.96 15.86 4.18
CA GLU A 131 -10.39 15.58 4.23
C GLU A 131 -11.14 16.87 3.85
N PRO A 132 -12.20 16.80 3.02
CA PRO A 132 -13.06 17.95 2.86
C PRO A 132 -13.56 18.36 4.25
N ALA A 133 -13.43 19.66 4.57
CA ALA A 133 -13.88 20.19 5.84
C ALA A 133 -15.32 19.70 6.07
N LYS A 134 -15.58 19.09 7.24
CA LYS A 134 -16.96 18.82 7.66
C LYS A 134 -17.70 20.15 7.61
N GLU A 135 -18.64 20.31 6.68
CA GLU A 135 -19.63 21.36 6.80
C GLU A 135 -20.31 21.16 8.16
N ALA A 136 -20.12 22.15 9.04
CA ALA A 136 -20.77 22.18 10.34
C ALA A 136 -22.28 22.22 10.07
N SER A 137 -22.99 21.13 10.39
CA SER A 137 -24.46 21.13 10.52
C SER A 137 -24.89 21.92 11.75
#